data_AF-A0A5B7AIX9-F1
#
_entry.id   AF-A0A5B7AIX9-F1
#
_cell.length_a   1.000
_cell.length_b   1.000
_cell.length_c   1.000
_cell.angle_alpha   90.00
_cell.angle_beta   90.00
_cell.angle_gamma   90.00
#
_symmetry.space_group_name_H-M   'P 1'
#
loop_
_entity.id
_entity.type
_entity.pdbx_description
1 polymer ?
#
loop_
_entity_poly.entity_id
_entity_poly.type
_entity_poly.pdbx_seq_one_letter_code
_entity_poly.pdbx_strand_id
1 'polypeptide(L)'
;LPVGIHMGQLQSFMALPDTAKKVQELREKFEGKIVMLGVDDMDMFKGISLKFLAMRQLLGEHPHLRGRVVLVQIVNPARSRGKDIQEVQNEIDKVANEVNNKYGKPGYEPIVFVNGPVSTQDKVAHYAISECCVVNAVRDGMNLVAYKYTVCRQGSPDLDKALGLDESATPRKSVIVVSEFIGCSPSLSGAIRVNPWNIDAVADAMNLAISMP
;
A
#
# COMPACT_ATOMS: atom_id res chain seq x y z
N LEU A 1 -17.80 -19.53 4.98
CA LEU A 1 -16.45 -19.88 4.47
C LEU A 1 -15.75 -18.59 4.08
N PRO A 2 -14.51 -18.35 4.53
CA PRO A 2 -13.75 -17.18 4.13
C PRO A 2 -13.48 -17.20 2.62
N VAL A 3 -13.63 -16.06 1.95
CA VAL A 3 -13.34 -15.91 0.51
C VAL A 3 -11.83 -15.79 0.32
N GLY A 4 -11.28 -16.53 -0.64
CA GLY A 4 -9.86 -16.53 -0.99
C GLY A 4 -9.55 -15.79 -2.29
N ILE A 5 -8.36 -16.02 -2.82
CA ILE A 5 -7.88 -15.49 -4.11
C ILE A 5 -7.55 -16.63 -5.08
N HIS A 6 -7.65 -16.36 -6.39
CA HIS A 6 -7.24 -17.30 -7.41
C HIS A 6 -5.75 -17.14 -7.74
N MET A 7 -4.89 -17.95 -7.11
CA MET A 7 -3.43 -17.88 -7.24
C MET A 7 -2.94 -17.88 -8.69
N GLY A 8 -3.41 -18.83 -9.50
CA GLY A 8 -2.99 -18.97 -10.90
C GLY A 8 -3.33 -17.76 -11.79
N GLN A 9 -4.38 -17.01 -11.44
CA GLN A 9 -4.79 -15.82 -12.19
C GLN A 9 -3.87 -14.64 -11.84
N LEU A 10 -3.48 -14.49 -10.57
CA LEU A 10 -2.48 -13.50 -10.19
C LEU A 10 -1.12 -13.83 -10.81
N GLN A 11 -0.73 -15.11 -10.81
CA GLN A 11 0.49 -15.57 -11.46
C GLN A 11 0.49 -15.30 -12.97
N SER A 12 -0.64 -15.49 -13.65
CA SER A 12 -0.74 -15.14 -15.06
C SER A 12 -0.53 -13.64 -15.31
N PHE A 13 -1.04 -12.76 -14.43
CA PHE A 13 -0.79 -11.32 -14.54
C PHE A 13 0.67 -10.96 -14.21
N MET A 14 1.31 -11.64 -13.25
CA MET A 14 2.72 -11.43 -12.93
C MET A 14 3.65 -11.79 -14.11
N ALA A 15 3.27 -12.75 -14.94
CA ALA A 15 4.04 -13.19 -16.10
C ALA A 15 3.84 -12.33 -17.37
N LEU A 16 2.93 -11.34 -17.34
CA LEU A 16 2.70 -10.50 -18.52
C LEU A 16 3.85 -9.49 -18.73
N PRO A 17 4.33 -9.30 -19.98
CA PRO A 17 5.39 -8.34 -20.30
C PRO A 17 5.07 -6.90 -19.86
N ASP A 18 3.81 -6.45 -20.01
CA ASP A 18 3.46 -5.08 -19.60
C ASP A 18 3.53 -4.91 -18.07
N THR A 19 3.45 -5.99 -17.29
CA THR A 19 3.62 -5.94 -15.82
C THR A 19 5.06 -5.70 -15.48
N ALA A 20 5.97 -6.43 -16.12
CA ALA A 20 7.41 -6.27 -15.95
C ALA A 20 7.85 -4.86 -16.36
N LYS A 21 7.35 -4.36 -17.51
CA LYS A 21 7.56 -2.98 -17.94
C LYS A 21 7.06 -1.99 -16.88
N LYS A 22 5.85 -2.19 -16.36
CA LYS A 22 5.29 -1.30 -15.34
C LYS A 22 6.08 -1.32 -14.04
N VAL A 23 6.58 -2.48 -13.63
CA VAL A 23 7.46 -2.63 -12.47
C VAL A 23 8.74 -1.83 -12.67
N GLN A 24 9.35 -1.88 -13.85
CA GLN A 24 10.54 -1.11 -14.15
C GLN A 24 10.27 0.42 -14.07
N GLU A 25 9.19 0.89 -14.70
CA GLU A 25 8.78 2.31 -14.63
C GLU A 25 8.60 2.78 -13.17
N LEU A 26 7.96 1.96 -12.35
CA LEU A 26 7.70 2.30 -10.95
C LEU A 26 8.97 2.24 -10.09
N ARG A 27 9.87 1.29 -10.37
CA ARG A 27 11.18 1.20 -9.71
C ARG A 27 12.03 2.44 -9.98
N GLU A 28 12.08 2.88 -11.25
CA GLU A 28 12.78 4.11 -11.64
C GLU A 28 12.12 5.34 -10.98
N LYS A 29 10.79 5.44 -11.01
CA LYS A 29 10.04 6.54 -10.37
C LYS A 29 10.33 6.66 -8.87
N PHE A 30 10.40 5.53 -8.17
CA PHE A 30 10.60 5.48 -6.73
C PHE A 30 12.03 5.11 -6.32
N GLU A 31 13.00 5.30 -7.23
CA GLU A 31 14.39 4.98 -6.96
C GLU A 31 14.89 5.65 -5.66
N GLY A 32 15.59 4.86 -4.84
CA GLY A 32 16.12 5.26 -3.54
C GLY A 32 15.08 5.47 -2.43
N LYS A 33 13.80 5.13 -2.67
CA LYS A 33 12.71 5.31 -1.71
C LYS A 33 12.12 3.96 -1.28
N ILE A 34 11.64 3.91 -0.05
CA ILE A 34 10.83 2.84 0.51
C ILE A 34 9.38 3.12 0.17
N VAL A 35 8.73 2.17 -0.50
CA VAL A 35 7.36 2.27 -1.00
C VAL A 35 6.41 1.51 -0.09
N MET A 36 5.51 2.25 0.53
CA MET A 36 4.35 1.72 1.25
C MET A 36 3.13 1.81 0.35
N LEU A 37 2.23 0.82 0.43
CA LEU A 37 1.08 0.74 -0.46
C LEU A 37 -0.23 0.60 0.31
N GLY A 38 -1.19 1.47 -0.01
CA GLY A 38 -2.61 1.29 0.28
C GLY A 38 -3.39 1.02 -1.01
N VAL A 39 -4.31 0.07 -0.98
CA VAL A 39 -5.25 -0.19 -2.09
C VAL A 39 -6.64 -0.32 -1.51
N ASP A 40 -7.48 0.68 -1.76
CA ASP A 40 -8.78 0.78 -1.11
C ASP A 40 -9.84 1.27 -2.10
N ASP A 41 -11.09 0.94 -1.82
CA ASP A 41 -12.22 1.54 -2.52
C ASP A 41 -12.50 2.92 -1.89
N MET A 42 -13.00 3.89 -2.67
CA MET A 42 -13.47 5.16 -2.12
C MET A 42 -14.73 4.91 -1.28
N ASP A 43 -14.54 4.71 0.02
CA ASP A 43 -15.55 4.29 0.99
C ASP A 43 -15.12 4.70 2.42
N MET A 44 -16.07 5.14 3.25
CA MET A 44 -15.81 5.59 4.63
C MET A 44 -15.20 4.50 5.52
N PHE A 45 -15.50 3.23 5.25
CA PHE A 45 -15.03 2.12 6.07
C PHE A 45 -13.58 1.73 5.78
N LYS A 46 -12.96 2.30 4.74
CA LYS A 46 -11.57 1.99 4.36
C LYS A 46 -10.53 2.78 5.13
N GLY A 47 -10.92 3.79 5.91
CA GLY A 47 -9.99 4.49 6.82
C GLY A 47 -8.79 5.14 6.12
N ILE A 48 -8.95 5.58 4.87
CA ILE A 48 -7.85 6.16 4.07
C ILE A 48 -7.31 7.44 4.73
N SER A 49 -8.18 8.31 5.27
CA SER A 49 -7.75 9.51 5.99
C SER A 49 -6.91 9.17 7.24
N LEU A 50 -7.32 8.14 8.00
CA LEU A 50 -6.55 7.63 9.15
C LEU A 50 -5.18 7.10 8.72
N LYS A 51 -5.09 6.44 7.56
CA LYS A 51 -3.82 5.99 6.97
C LYS A 51 -2.88 7.18 6.71
N PHE A 52 -3.42 8.27 6.18
CA PHE A 52 -2.63 9.47 5.89
C PHE A 52 -2.24 10.25 7.14
N LEU A 53 -3.10 10.27 8.16
CA LEU A 53 -2.75 10.80 9.47
C LEU A 53 -1.62 10.00 10.12
N ALA A 54 -1.61 8.68 9.97
CA ALA A 54 -0.49 7.85 10.42
C ALA A 54 0.81 8.15 9.65
N MET A 55 0.73 8.37 8.34
CA MET A 55 1.88 8.84 7.55
C MET A 55 2.38 10.23 8.03
N ARG A 56 1.46 11.14 8.37
CA ARG A 56 1.79 12.45 8.94
C ARG A 56 2.56 12.32 10.26
N GLN A 57 2.12 11.39 11.12
CA GLN A 57 2.70 11.11 12.42
C GLN A 57 4.09 10.49 12.26
N LEU A 58 4.21 9.44 11.43
CA LEU A 58 5.47 8.79 11.09
C LEU A 58 6.54 9.79 10.65
N LEU A 59 6.22 10.67 9.71
CA LEU A 59 7.16 11.69 9.21
C LEU A 59 7.43 12.80 10.22
N GLY A 60 6.51 13.03 11.15
CA GLY A 60 6.68 13.95 12.27
C GLY A 60 7.73 13.44 13.25
N GLU A 61 7.57 12.20 13.71
CA GLU A 61 8.40 11.52 14.71
C GLU A 61 9.75 11.07 14.16
N HIS A 62 9.81 10.76 12.86
CA HIS A 62 11.02 10.29 12.20
C HIS A 62 11.43 11.22 11.05
N PRO A 63 12.03 12.40 11.34
CA PRO A 63 12.48 13.35 10.31
C PRO A 63 13.42 12.74 9.28
N HIS A 64 14.17 11.72 9.68
CA HIS A 64 15.11 11.01 8.81
C HIS A 64 14.39 10.27 7.67
N LEU A 65 13.11 9.89 7.79
CA LEU A 65 12.35 9.22 6.73
C LEU A 65 11.83 10.18 5.64
N ARG A 66 11.87 11.49 5.88
CA ARG A 66 11.41 12.51 4.92
C ARG A 66 12.27 12.46 3.66
N GLY A 67 11.63 12.34 2.50
CA GLY A 67 12.31 12.16 1.22
C GLY A 67 12.78 10.74 0.93
N ARG A 68 12.59 9.80 1.88
CA ARG A 68 12.97 8.39 1.73
C ARG A 68 11.78 7.44 1.74
N VAL A 69 10.68 7.79 2.40
CA VAL A 69 9.46 6.95 2.43
C VAL A 69 8.37 7.60 1.60
N VAL A 70 7.66 6.80 0.81
CA VAL A 70 6.47 7.21 0.05
C VAL A 70 5.31 6.26 0.33
N LEU A 71 4.12 6.81 0.56
CA LEU A 71 2.88 6.06 0.62
C LEU A 71 2.14 6.24 -0.70
N VAL A 72 2.11 5.19 -1.51
CA VAL A 72 1.28 5.11 -2.72
C VAL A 72 -0.10 4.64 -2.31
N GLN A 73 -1.13 5.44 -2.57
CA GLN A 73 -2.52 5.07 -2.33
C GLN A 73 -3.26 4.92 -3.66
N ILE A 74 -3.61 3.67 -3.99
CA ILE A 74 -4.54 3.36 -5.07
C ILE A 74 -5.95 3.47 -4.52
N VAL A 75 -6.79 4.25 -5.19
CA VAL A 75 -8.19 4.45 -4.82
C VAL A 75 -9.08 3.96 -5.95
N ASN A 76 -9.79 2.86 -5.74
CA ASN A 76 -10.79 2.39 -6.69
C ASN A 76 -12.04 3.29 -6.61
N PRO A 77 -12.77 3.48 -7.73
CA PRO A 77 -14.01 4.24 -7.73
C PRO A 77 -15.02 3.76 -6.69
N ALA A 78 -15.76 4.69 -6.10
CA ALA A 78 -16.82 4.38 -5.15
C ALA A 78 -17.91 3.51 -5.81
N ARG A 79 -18.46 2.57 -5.05
CA ARG A 79 -19.56 1.69 -5.51
C ARG A 79 -20.92 2.39 -5.49
N SER A 80 -21.02 3.46 -4.73
CA SER A 80 -22.19 4.32 -4.61
C SER A 80 -21.80 5.78 -4.78
N ARG A 81 -22.78 6.65 -5.01
CA ARG A 81 -22.61 8.10 -5.02
C ARG A 81 -23.44 8.67 -3.89
N GLY A 82 -22.97 9.76 -3.29
CA GLY A 82 -23.68 10.41 -2.20
C GLY A 82 -22.82 11.44 -1.49
N LYS A 83 -23.45 12.16 -0.58
CA LYS A 83 -22.79 13.19 0.22
C LYS A 83 -21.64 12.60 1.04
N ASP A 84 -21.84 11.43 1.64
CA ASP A 84 -20.83 10.75 2.47
C ASP A 84 -19.56 10.44 1.67
N ILE A 85 -19.69 10.00 0.42
CA ILE A 85 -18.54 9.73 -0.46
C ILE A 85 -17.77 11.03 -0.78
N GLN A 86 -18.50 12.13 -1.02
CA GLN A 86 -17.87 13.43 -1.26
C GLN A 86 -17.15 13.95 -0.01
N GLU A 87 -17.75 13.76 1.17
CA GLU A 87 -17.14 14.13 2.45
C GLU A 87 -15.85 13.34 2.69
N VAL A 88 -15.86 12.02 2.45
CA VAL A 88 -14.67 11.16 2.52
C VAL A 88 -13.59 11.61 1.52
N GLN A 89 -13.95 11.88 0.27
CA GLN A 89 -13.01 12.38 -0.74
C GLN A 89 -12.37 13.70 -0.30
N ASN A 90 -13.18 14.65 0.17
CA ASN A 90 -12.70 15.95 0.64
C ASN A 90 -11.74 15.81 1.84
N GLU A 91 -12.05 14.91 2.77
CA GLU A 91 -11.20 14.63 3.94
C GLU A 91 -9.85 14.03 3.52
N ILE A 92 -9.88 13.01 2.65
CA ILE A 92 -8.71 12.35 2.09
C ILE A 92 -7.80 13.35 1.37
N ASP A 93 -8.37 14.18 0.48
CA ASP A 93 -7.62 15.19 -0.27
C ASP A 93 -7.04 16.25 0.66
N LYS A 94 -7.81 16.71 1.65
CA LYS A 94 -7.34 17.68 2.64
C LYS A 94 -6.13 17.14 3.41
N VAL A 95 -6.23 15.95 3.99
CA VAL A 95 -5.15 15.39 4.80
C VAL A 95 -3.91 15.11 3.94
N ALA A 96 -4.09 14.57 2.73
CA ALA A 96 -2.97 14.32 1.84
C ALA A 96 -2.25 15.61 1.42
N ASN A 97 -2.99 16.65 1.08
CA ASN A 97 -2.43 17.96 0.75
C ASN A 97 -1.69 18.57 1.93
N GLU A 98 -2.24 18.49 3.15
CA GLU A 98 -1.55 18.96 4.36
C GLU A 98 -0.21 18.23 4.58
N VAL A 99 -0.18 16.90 4.42
CA VAL A 99 1.04 16.09 4.56
C VAL A 99 2.06 16.40 3.47
N ASN A 100 1.61 16.47 2.21
CA ASN A 100 2.48 16.74 1.08
C ASN A 100 3.04 18.17 1.11
N ASN A 101 2.25 19.16 1.50
CA ASN A 101 2.74 20.53 1.68
C ASN A 101 3.74 20.65 2.83
N LYS A 102 3.53 19.90 3.92
CA LYS A 102 4.39 19.98 5.11
C LYS A 102 5.71 19.25 4.94
N TYR A 103 5.73 18.10 4.27
CA TYR A 103 6.91 17.22 4.20
C TYR A 103 7.42 16.95 2.79
N GLY A 104 6.69 17.38 1.76
CA GLY A 104 7.11 17.29 0.36
C GLY A 104 8.20 18.29 0.00
N LYS A 105 8.82 18.05 -1.15
CA LYS A 105 9.83 18.90 -1.77
C LYS A 105 9.79 18.70 -3.29
N PRO A 106 10.44 19.54 -4.12
CA PRO A 106 10.43 19.33 -5.57
C PRO A 106 10.84 17.91 -5.96
N GLY A 107 9.99 17.20 -6.70
CA GLY A 107 10.19 15.81 -7.10
C GLY A 107 9.91 14.75 -6.03
N TYR A 108 9.37 15.12 -4.86
CA TYR A 108 9.01 14.19 -3.80
C TYR A 108 7.70 14.58 -3.10
N GLU A 109 6.74 13.68 -3.17
CA GLU A 109 5.50 13.71 -2.41
C GLU A 109 5.46 12.51 -1.46
N PRO A 110 5.30 12.72 -0.14
CA PRO A 110 5.18 11.62 0.79
C PRO A 110 3.92 10.76 0.57
N ILE A 111 2.83 11.32 0.04
CA ILE A 111 1.61 10.60 -0.32
C ILE A 111 1.36 10.79 -1.81
N VAL A 112 1.30 9.69 -2.56
CA VAL A 112 1.05 9.68 -4.01
C VAL A 112 -0.26 8.98 -4.29
N PHE A 113 -1.24 9.71 -4.85
CA PHE A 113 -2.49 9.11 -5.31
C PHE A 113 -2.35 8.48 -6.68
N VAL A 114 -2.94 7.30 -6.83
CA VAL A 114 -3.21 6.69 -8.13
C VAL A 114 -4.72 6.72 -8.32
N ASN A 115 -5.18 7.79 -8.98
CA ASN A 115 -6.59 8.03 -9.25
C ASN A 115 -7.02 7.35 -10.56
N GLY A 116 -8.23 6.79 -10.55
CA GLY A 116 -8.87 6.21 -11.73
C GLY A 116 -8.85 4.69 -11.77
N PRO A 117 -9.37 4.07 -12.84
CA PRO A 117 -9.40 2.64 -13.00
C PRO A 117 -7.98 2.09 -13.18
N VAL A 118 -7.37 1.62 -12.09
CA VAL A 118 -6.07 0.95 -12.14
C VAL A 118 -6.27 -0.51 -12.54
N SER A 119 -5.62 -0.91 -13.62
CA SER A 119 -5.66 -2.27 -14.14
C SER A 119 -5.16 -3.27 -13.08
N THR A 120 -5.57 -4.53 -13.18
CA THR A 120 -5.03 -5.58 -12.29
C THR A 120 -3.51 -5.69 -12.43
N GLN A 121 -3.01 -5.47 -13.63
CA GLN A 121 -1.60 -5.55 -13.98
C GLN A 121 -0.77 -4.46 -13.31
N ASP A 122 -1.26 -3.22 -13.33
CA ASP A 122 -0.66 -2.08 -12.64
C ASP A 122 -0.71 -2.26 -11.12
N LYS A 123 -1.81 -2.82 -10.58
CA LYS A 123 -1.89 -3.18 -9.16
C LYS A 123 -0.85 -4.22 -8.79
N VAL A 124 -0.67 -5.26 -9.60
CA VAL A 124 0.38 -6.28 -9.42
C VAL A 124 1.75 -5.63 -9.40
N ALA A 125 2.03 -4.69 -10.31
CA ALA A 125 3.30 -3.97 -10.34
C ALA A 125 3.52 -3.15 -9.05
N HIS A 126 2.50 -2.44 -8.57
CA HIS A 126 2.57 -1.74 -7.29
C HIS A 126 2.78 -2.69 -6.10
N TYR A 127 2.07 -3.82 -6.04
CA TYR A 127 2.31 -4.82 -5.00
C TYR A 127 3.74 -5.35 -5.06
N ALA A 128 4.26 -5.61 -6.26
CA ALA A 128 5.60 -6.18 -6.47
C ALA A 128 6.73 -5.25 -6.04
N ILE A 129 6.59 -3.93 -6.14
CA ILE A 129 7.64 -2.98 -5.71
C ILE A 129 7.57 -2.60 -4.22
N SER A 130 6.42 -2.74 -3.57
CA SER A 130 6.19 -2.16 -2.25
C SER A 130 6.72 -3.04 -1.11
N GLU A 131 7.55 -2.47 -0.22
CA GLU A 131 8.09 -3.17 0.96
C GLU A 131 7.05 -3.37 2.07
N CYS A 132 6.03 -2.51 2.11
CA CYS A 132 4.96 -2.58 3.09
C CYS A 132 3.58 -2.37 2.44
N CYS A 133 2.60 -3.19 2.83
CA CYS A 133 1.19 -2.95 2.50
C CYS A 133 0.40 -2.58 3.75
N VAL A 134 -0.30 -1.45 3.72
CA VAL A 134 -1.08 -0.91 4.84
C VAL A 134 -2.57 -1.09 4.56
N VAL A 135 -3.18 -2.05 5.26
CA VAL A 135 -4.59 -2.44 5.13
C VAL A 135 -5.31 -2.11 6.45
N ASN A 136 -5.54 -0.82 6.69
CA ASN A 136 -6.05 -0.29 7.96
C ASN A 136 -7.55 0.09 7.92
N ALA A 137 -8.36 -0.63 7.16
CA ALA A 137 -9.80 -0.37 7.11
C ALA A 137 -10.44 -0.42 8.51
N VAL A 138 -11.32 0.53 8.82
CA VAL A 138 -12.02 0.58 10.11
C VAL A 138 -13.00 -0.57 10.27
N ARG A 139 -13.53 -1.08 9.15
CA ARG A 139 -14.34 -2.28 9.12
C ARG A 139 -14.32 -2.89 7.73
N ASP A 140 -14.04 -4.19 7.64
CA ASP A 140 -14.12 -4.91 6.36
C ASP A 140 -14.46 -6.38 6.58
N GLY A 141 -15.35 -6.92 5.76
CA GLY A 141 -15.75 -8.32 5.86
C GLY A 141 -14.58 -9.26 5.54
N MET A 142 -14.01 -9.12 4.35
CA MET A 142 -12.82 -9.86 3.93
C MET A 142 -12.01 -8.98 2.99
N ASN A 143 -10.77 -8.69 3.36
CA ASN A 143 -9.90 -7.85 2.55
C ASN A 143 -8.88 -8.70 1.78
N LEU A 144 -9.08 -8.82 0.46
CA LEU A 144 -8.24 -9.65 -0.41
C LEU A 144 -6.94 -8.95 -0.81
N VAL A 145 -6.76 -7.66 -0.50
CA VAL A 145 -5.54 -6.90 -0.84
C VAL A 145 -4.33 -7.52 -0.16
N ALA A 146 -4.45 -7.89 1.12
CA ALA A 146 -3.38 -8.53 1.86
C ALA A 146 -2.92 -9.84 1.19
N TYR A 147 -3.86 -10.70 0.76
CA TYR A 147 -3.51 -11.93 0.05
C TYR A 147 -2.88 -11.67 -1.31
N LYS A 148 -3.43 -10.72 -2.10
CA LYS A 148 -2.87 -10.34 -3.41
C LYS A 148 -1.45 -9.82 -3.25
N TYR A 149 -1.20 -8.98 -2.24
CA TYR A 149 0.12 -8.47 -1.91
C TYR A 149 1.09 -9.60 -1.58
N THR A 150 0.72 -10.53 -0.70
CA THR A 150 1.56 -11.70 -0.37
C THR A 150 1.99 -12.47 -1.60
N VAL A 151 1.06 -12.76 -2.52
CA VAL A 151 1.36 -13.50 -3.76
C VAL A 151 2.26 -12.70 -4.68
N CYS A 152 1.98 -11.40 -4.88
CA CYS A 152 2.79 -10.56 -5.76
C CYS A 152 4.21 -10.36 -5.22
N ARG A 153 4.40 -10.37 -3.90
CA ARG A 153 5.73 -10.31 -3.26
C ARG A 153 6.48 -11.64 -3.23
N GLN A 154 5.83 -12.78 -3.51
CA GLN A 154 6.55 -14.02 -3.79
C GLN A 154 7.32 -13.93 -5.11
N GLY A 155 6.85 -13.10 -6.05
CA GLY A 155 7.53 -12.80 -7.30
C GLY A 155 7.30 -13.83 -8.39
N SER A 156 7.97 -13.59 -9.51
CA SER A 156 8.06 -14.45 -10.68
C SER A 156 9.39 -14.16 -11.38
N PRO A 157 9.93 -15.08 -12.20
CA PRO A 157 11.20 -14.85 -12.90
C PRO A 157 11.24 -13.54 -13.69
N ASP A 158 10.13 -13.18 -14.36
CA ASP A 158 10.03 -11.94 -15.13
C ASP A 158 9.99 -10.69 -14.24
N LEU A 159 9.26 -10.75 -13.12
CA LEU A 159 9.19 -9.63 -12.19
C LEU A 159 10.50 -9.45 -11.41
N ASP A 160 11.14 -10.54 -11.02
CA ASP A 160 12.40 -10.49 -10.29
C ASP A 160 13.50 -9.90 -11.19
N LYS A 161 13.52 -10.26 -12.49
CA LYS A 161 14.38 -9.62 -13.49
C LYS A 161 14.08 -8.13 -13.65
N ALA A 162 12.80 -7.74 -13.74
CA ALA A 162 12.40 -6.33 -13.83
C ALA A 162 12.77 -5.52 -12.57
N LEU A 163 12.71 -6.15 -11.40
CA LEU A 163 13.16 -5.60 -10.12
C LEU A 163 14.69 -5.59 -9.99
N GLY A 164 15.42 -6.19 -10.94
CA GLY A 164 16.88 -6.33 -10.89
C GLY A 164 17.35 -7.16 -9.72
N LEU A 165 16.56 -8.14 -9.30
CA LEU A 165 16.91 -9.10 -8.27
C LEU A 165 17.70 -10.25 -8.91
N ASP A 166 18.81 -10.62 -8.30
CA ASP A 166 19.57 -11.82 -8.64
C ASP A 166 19.34 -12.92 -7.57
N GLU A 167 19.84 -14.12 -7.82
CA GLU A 167 19.72 -15.25 -6.88
C GLU A 167 20.47 -15.01 -5.55
N SER A 168 21.34 -14.00 -5.49
CA SER A 168 22.08 -13.60 -4.29
C SER A 168 21.40 -12.47 -3.50
N ALA A 169 20.28 -11.94 -4.00
CA ALA A 169 19.59 -10.81 -3.40
C ALA A 169 19.07 -11.16 -2.00
N THR A 170 19.23 -10.22 -1.07
CA THR A 170 18.62 -10.31 0.26
C THR A 170 17.11 -10.53 0.13
N PRO A 171 16.50 -11.35 1.00
CA PRO A 171 15.05 -11.56 1.00
C PRO A 171 14.31 -10.22 0.97
N ARG A 172 13.34 -10.12 0.08
CA ARG A 172 12.52 -8.92 -0.05
C ARG A 172 11.76 -8.66 1.25
N LYS A 173 11.87 -7.44 1.79
CA LYS A 173 11.01 -7.00 2.90
C LYS A 173 9.55 -7.02 2.45
N SER A 174 8.69 -7.80 3.09
CA SER A 174 7.27 -7.86 2.74
C SER A 174 6.43 -7.90 3.99
N VAL A 175 6.10 -6.72 4.51
CA VAL A 175 5.36 -6.59 5.76
C VAL A 175 3.95 -6.07 5.50
N ILE A 176 2.97 -6.67 6.15
CA ILE A 176 1.57 -6.24 6.09
C ILE A 176 1.23 -5.60 7.43
N VAL A 177 0.80 -4.35 7.40
CA VAL A 177 0.13 -3.68 8.53
C VAL A 177 -1.37 -3.85 8.31
N VAL A 178 -2.07 -4.47 9.25
CA VAL A 178 -3.45 -4.92 9.06
C VAL A 178 -4.34 -4.48 10.22
N SER A 179 -5.54 -3.99 9.92
CA SER A 179 -6.53 -3.68 10.94
C SER A 179 -7.00 -4.95 11.67
N GLU A 180 -7.23 -4.86 12.98
CA GLU A 180 -7.86 -5.94 13.77
C GLU A 180 -9.34 -6.16 13.40
N PHE A 181 -9.97 -5.19 12.73
CA PHE A 181 -11.39 -5.19 12.37
C PHE A 181 -11.69 -5.72 10.96
N ILE A 182 -10.73 -6.42 10.34
CA ILE A 182 -10.91 -7.02 9.01
C ILE A 182 -10.84 -8.55 9.06
N GLY A 183 -11.71 -9.23 8.32
CA GLY A 183 -11.84 -10.69 8.44
C GLY A 183 -10.63 -11.51 7.96
N CYS A 184 -9.66 -10.94 7.24
CA CYS A 184 -8.40 -11.63 6.93
C CYS A 184 -7.35 -11.52 8.04
N SER A 185 -7.53 -10.62 9.02
CA SER A 185 -6.57 -10.38 10.10
C SER A 185 -6.21 -11.63 10.93
N PRO A 186 -7.17 -12.51 11.29
CA PRO A 186 -6.85 -13.75 12.00
C PRO A 186 -6.00 -14.73 11.17
N SER A 187 -6.12 -14.70 9.84
CA SER A 187 -5.42 -15.61 8.92
C SER A 187 -3.98 -15.19 8.61
N LEU A 188 -3.60 -13.96 8.94
CA LEU A 188 -2.29 -13.38 8.60
C LEU A 188 -1.37 -13.37 9.81
N SER A 189 -0.81 -14.52 10.17
CA SER A 189 0.01 -14.72 11.38
C SER A 189 1.23 -13.79 11.49
N GLY A 190 1.83 -13.42 10.36
CA GLY A 190 3.00 -12.54 10.29
C GLY A 190 2.70 -11.05 10.08
N ALA A 191 1.43 -10.65 10.06
CA ALA A 191 1.06 -9.24 9.90
C ALA A 191 1.11 -8.47 11.22
N ILE A 192 1.47 -7.20 11.16
CA ILE A 192 1.40 -6.28 12.31
C ILE A 192 -0.05 -5.82 12.44
N ARG A 193 -0.73 -6.26 13.50
CA ARG A 193 -2.13 -5.91 13.75
C ARG A 193 -2.22 -4.56 14.45
N VAL A 194 -3.13 -3.72 13.99
CA VAL A 194 -3.34 -2.38 14.52
C VAL A 194 -4.82 -2.08 14.70
N ASN A 195 -5.12 -1.25 15.69
CA ASN A 195 -6.39 -0.56 15.76
C ASN A 195 -6.31 0.69 14.85
N PRO A 196 -7.13 0.81 13.80
CA PRO A 196 -6.99 1.89 12.82
C PRO A 196 -7.34 3.28 13.38
N TRP A 197 -8.06 3.36 14.50
CA TRP A 197 -8.35 4.62 15.18
C TRP A 197 -7.19 5.14 16.04
N ASN A 198 -6.23 4.27 16.38
CA ASN A 198 -5.02 4.67 17.07
C ASN A 198 -3.93 5.05 16.06
N ILE A 199 -3.89 6.33 15.69
CA ILE A 199 -2.96 6.87 14.69
C ILE A 199 -1.50 6.60 15.05
N ASP A 200 -1.14 6.73 16.32
CA ASP A 200 0.23 6.52 16.80
C ASP A 200 0.63 5.04 16.63
N ALA A 201 -0.25 4.12 17.01
CA ALA A 201 0.00 2.69 16.80
C ALA A 201 0.12 2.30 15.32
N VAL A 202 -0.64 2.95 14.43
CA VAL A 202 -0.51 2.73 12.99
C VAL A 202 0.82 3.29 12.48
N ALA A 203 1.24 4.46 12.94
CA ALA A 203 2.53 5.06 12.59
C ALA A 203 3.71 4.22 13.07
N ASP A 204 3.67 3.72 14.31
CA ASP A 204 4.66 2.81 14.88
C ASP A 204 4.73 1.50 14.09
N ALA A 205 3.58 0.93 13.73
CA ALA A 205 3.52 -0.27 12.90
C ALA A 205 4.10 -0.03 11.50
N MET A 206 3.82 1.12 10.90
CA MET A 206 4.41 1.55 9.63
C MET A 206 5.93 1.69 9.74
N ASN A 207 6.44 2.30 10.81
CA ASN A 207 7.87 2.45 11.06
C ASN A 207 8.55 1.09 11.27
N LEU A 208 7.93 0.21 12.06
CA LEU A 208 8.40 -1.15 12.29
C LEU A 208 8.47 -1.91 10.97
N ALA A 209 7.41 -1.85 10.15
CA ALA A 209 7.32 -2.56 8.87
C ALA A 209 8.48 -2.22 7.91
N ILE A 210 8.91 -0.96 7.85
CA ILE A 210 10.01 -0.54 6.97
C ILE A 210 11.40 -0.76 7.60
N SER A 211 11.47 -0.83 8.93
CA SER A 211 12.70 -1.00 9.69
C SER A 211 13.06 -2.45 9.98
N MET A 212 12.12 -3.38 9.84
CA MET A 212 12.37 -4.82 10.01
C MET A 212 13.49 -5.29 9.06
N PRO A 213 14.42 -6.14 9.54
CA PRO A 213 15.54 -6.65 8.74
C PRO A 213 15.08 -7.46 7.54
#